data_AF-A0A2V5MRB0-F1
#
_entry.id   AF-A0A2V5MRB0-F1
#
_cell.length_a   1.000
_cell.length_b   1.000
_cell.length_c   1.000
_cell.angle_alpha   90.00
_cell.angle_beta   90.00
_cell.angle_gamma   90.00
#
_symmetry.space_group_name_H-M   'P 1'
#
loop_
_entity.id
_entity.type
_entity.pdbx_description
1 polymer ?
#
loop_
_entity_poly.entity_id
_entity_poly.type
_entity_poly.pdbx_seq_one_letter_code
_entity_poly.pdbx_strand_id
1 'polypeptide(L)'
;MTPPRPLPGESVKAFAAFKRYLDMGEKRSLAKLGRLLGVSRQALEPWSVKFKWQDRIKAALVQDAEDECATEQRAKLERAREIERRRQQVQDTAWTTGQQAIRMARNILRKILVTRVVAWQLTWLPHVVRSPTRTANHLRQQLRPTCKS
;
A
#
# COMPACT_ATOMS: atom_id res chain seq x y z
N MET A 1 31.98 7.04 -11.11
CA MET A 1 33.40 6.89 -10.76
C MET A 1 33.88 7.90 -9.75
N THR A 2 33.94 7.43 -8.51
CA THR A 2 34.58 8.17 -7.41
C THR A 2 36.03 8.51 -7.78
N PRO A 3 36.46 9.78 -7.67
CA PRO A 3 37.80 10.18 -8.09
C PRO A 3 38.87 9.53 -7.21
N PRO A 4 39.86 8.83 -7.80
CA PRO A 4 40.86 8.11 -7.03
C PRO A 4 41.78 9.08 -6.29
N ARG A 5 42.10 8.75 -5.03
CA ARG A 5 43.06 9.51 -4.21
C ARG A 5 44.51 9.13 -4.57
N PRO A 6 45.49 10.03 -4.33
CA PRO A 6 46.91 9.71 -4.51
C PRO A 6 47.34 8.58 -3.57
N LEU A 7 48.22 7.70 -4.04
CA LEU A 7 48.83 6.67 -3.20
C LEU A 7 50.04 7.20 -2.41
N PRO A 8 50.39 6.60 -1.26
CA PRO A 8 51.60 6.95 -0.54
C PRO A 8 52.84 6.70 -1.42
N GLY A 9 53.69 7.72 -1.56
CA GLY A 9 54.87 7.67 -2.43
C GLY A 9 54.59 7.87 -3.93
N GLU A 10 53.34 8.17 -4.31
CA GLU A 10 52.99 8.59 -5.67
C GLU A 10 53.37 10.06 -5.86
N SER A 11 54.26 10.34 -6.81
CA SER A 11 54.65 11.71 -7.11
C SER A 11 53.47 12.48 -7.73
N VAL A 12 53.43 13.79 -7.53
CA VAL A 12 52.38 14.65 -8.10
C VAL A 12 52.29 14.48 -9.62
N LYS A 13 53.43 14.34 -10.31
CA LYS A 13 53.49 14.10 -11.76
C LYS A 13 52.88 12.74 -12.15
N ALA A 14 53.19 11.68 -11.41
CA ALA A 14 52.64 10.35 -11.66
C ALA A 14 51.12 10.32 -11.45
N PHE A 15 50.64 10.95 -10.37
CA PHE A 15 49.21 11.05 -10.09
C PHE A 15 48.48 11.93 -11.11
N ALA A 16 49.07 13.03 -11.56
CA ALA A 16 48.50 13.86 -12.63
C ALA A 16 48.41 13.09 -13.95
N ALA A 17 49.44 12.32 -14.32
CA ALA A 17 49.40 11.44 -15.48
C ALA A 17 48.31 10.35 -15.34
N PHE A 18 48.14 9.79 -14.14
CA PHE A 18 47.08 8.83 -13.85
C PHE A 18 45.68 9.45 -13.99
N LYS A 19 45.45 10.67 -13.50
CA LYS A 19 44.18 11.39 -13.71
C LYS A 19 43.87 11.54 -15.20
N ARG A 20 44.84 11.96 -16.00
CA ARG A 20 44.67 12.05 -17.46
C ARG A 20 44.43 10.68 -18.10
N TYR A 21 45.09 9.63 -17.62
CA TYR A 21 44.85 8.26 -18.05
C TYR A 21 43.41 7.81 -17.77
N LEU A 22 42.85 8.23 -16.62
CA LEU A 22 41.47 7.96 -16.23
C LEU A 22 40.47 8.68 -17.13
N ASP A 23 40.71 9.98 -17.39
CA ASP A 23 39.85 10.83 -18.23
C ASP A 23 39.72 10.28 -19.67
N MET A 24 40.66 9.46 -20.14
CA MET A 24 40.63 8.84 -21.47
C MET A 24 39.57 7.72 -21.61
N GLY A 25 38.99 7.25 -20.51
CA GLY A 25 37.87 6.28 -20.51
C GLY A 25 38.24 4.90 -21.07
N GLU A 26 37.34 4.31 -21.87
CA GLU A 26 37.51 2.95 -22.42
C GLU A 26 38.66 2.83 -23.43
N LYS A 27 38.94 3.88 -24.21
CA LYS A 27 40.00 3.90 -25.24
C LYS A 27 41.37 4.28 -24.66
N ARG A 28 41.60 3.98 -23.39
CA ARG A 28 42.82 4.31 -22.64
C ARG A 28 44.02 3.52 -23.15
N SER A 29 45.15 4.21 -23.31
CA SER A 29 46.40 3.64 -23.79
C SER A 29 47.58 4.49 -23.33
N LEU A 30 48.62 3.85 -22.80
CA LEU A 30 49.85 4.53 -22.37
C LEU A 30 50.56 5.24 -23.55
N ALA A 31 50.46 4.69 -24.76
CA ALA A 31 51.03 5.33 -25.95
C ALA A 31 50.29 6.62 -26.31
N LYS A 32 48.96 6.64 -26.21
CA LYS A 32 48.14 7.83 -26.47
C LYS A 32 48.31 8.86 -25.34
N LEU A 33 48.43 8.42 -24.09
CA LEU A 33 48.77 9.29 -22.96
C LEU A 33 50.15 9.93 -23.12
N GLY A 34 51.15 9.15 -23.54
CA GLY A 34 52.49 9.64 -23.81
C GLY A 34 52.50 10.74 -24.86
N ARG A 35 51.80 10.54 -25.98
CA ARG A 35 51.62 11.59 -27.00
C ARG A 35 50.93 12.85 -26.46
N LEU A 36 49.92 12.70 -25.59
CA LEU A 36 49.20 13.82 -25.00
C LEU A 36 50.08 14.64 -24.04
N LEU A 37 50.98 13.97 -23.32
CA LEU A 37 51.86 14.58 -22.32
C LEU A 37 53.25 14.95 -22.87
N GLY A 38 53.55 14.63 -24.12
CA GLY A 38 54.87 14.84 -24.72
C GLY A 38 55.96 13.93 -24.13
N VAL A 39 55.60 12.77 -23.57
CA VAL A 39 56.55 11.81 -22.95
C VAL A 39 56.49 10.44 -23.62
N SER A 40 57.59 9.69 -23.58
CA SER A 40 57.60 8.33 -24.15
C SER A 40 56.73 7.37 -23.33
N ARG A 41 56.18 6.35 -24.00
CA ARG A 41 55.45 5.25 -23.32
C ARG A 41 56.32 4.59 -22.23
N GLN A 42 57.60 4.38 -22.53
CA GLN A 42 58.57 3.73 -21.64
C GLN A 42 58.77 4.51 -20.34
N ALA A 43 58.59 5.84 -20.35
CA ALA A 43 58.65 6.66 -19.13
C ALA A 43 57.40 6.50 -18.25
N LEU A 44 56.24 6.21 -18.85
CA LEU A 44 54.96 6.07 -18.14
C LEU A 44 54.72 4.65 -17.61
N GLU A 45 55.30 3.64 -18.25
CA GLU A 45 55.13 2.23 -17.91
C GLU A 45 55.55 1.88 -16.48
N PRO A 46 56.71 2.35 -15.95
CA PRO A 46 57.08 2.14 -14.56
C PRO A 46 56.06 2.70 -13.57
N TRP A 47 55.46 3.86 -13.86
CA TRP A 47 54.42 4.44 -13.00
C TRP A 47 53.14 3.62 -13.05
N SER A 48 52.71 3.23 -14.26
CA SER A 48 51.52 2.40 -14.45
C SER A 48 51.60 1.08 -13.69
N VAL A 49 52.77 0.43 -13.70
CA VAL A 49 53.02 -0.83 -13.01
C VAL A 49 53.15 -0.60 -11.50
N LYS A 50 54.02 0.32 -11.07
CA LYS A 50 54.29 0.58 -9.65
C LYS A 50 53.04 0.99 -8.87
N PHE A 51 52.19 1.83 -9.48
CA PHE A 51 50.97 2.32 -8.86
C PHE A 51 49.71 1.59 -9.34
N LYS A 52 49.88 0.44 -10.02
CA LYS A 52 48.80 -0.48 -10.43
C LYS A 52 47.58 0.24 -11.03
N TRP A 53 47.82 1.12 -12.01
CA TRP A 53 46.77 2.00 -12.55
C TRP A 53 45.55 1.24 -13.04
N GLN A 54 45.74 0.10 -13.69
CA GLN A 54 44.63 -0.72 -14.20
C GLN A 54 43.81 -1.35 -13.07
N ASP A 55 44.46 -1.86 -12.03
CA ASP A 55 43.76 -2.49 -10.90
C ASP A 55 42.96 -1.46 -10.11
N ARG A 56 43.50 -0.25 -9.93
CA ARG A 56 42.76 0.87 -9.31
C ARG A 56 41.48 1.21 -10.08
N ILE A 57 41.58 1.27 -11.41
CA ILE A 57 40.43 1.55 -12.27
C ILE A 57 39.40 0.43 -12.16
N LYS A 58 39.83 -0.84 -12.23
CA LYS A 58 38.94 -1.99 -12.08
C LYS A 58 38.23 -1.98 -10.73
N ALA A 59 38.97 -1.75 -9.64
CA ALA A 59 38.40 -1.68 -8.30
C ALA A 59 37.34 -0.58 -8.20
N ALA A 60 37.61 0.61 -8.72
CA ALA A 60 36.65 1.70 -8.71
C ALA A 60 35.41 1.42 -9.58
N LEU A 61 35.56 0.74 -10.72
CA LEU A 61 34.42 0.31 -11.53
C LEU A 61 33.55 -0.75 -10.85
N VAL A 62 34.18 -1.69 -10.13
CA VAL A 62 33.46 -2.70 -9.34
C VAL A 62 32.68 -2.03 -8.21
N GLN A 63 33.31 -1.10 -7.47
CA GLN A 63 32.65 -0.36 -6.41
C GLN A 63 31.48 0.48 -6.93
N ASP A 64 31.65 1.19 -8.05
CA ASP A 64 30.56 1.94 -8.68
C ASP A 64 29.37 1.00 -9.04
N ALA A 65 29.65 -0.18 -9.60
CA ALA A 65 28.61 -1.15 -9.94
C ALA A 65 27.92 -1.76 -8.70
N GLU A 66 28.68 -2.02 -7.63
CA GLU A 66 28.15 -2.48 -6.35
C GLU A 66 27.24 -1.42 -5.70
N ASP A 67 27.66 -0.16 -5.74
CA ASP A 67 26.88 0.98 -5.24
C ASP A 67 25.57 1.15 -6.02
N GLU A 68 25.64 1.08 -7.36
CA GLU A 68 24.46 1.10 -8.23
C GLU A 68 23.49 -0.04 -7.86
N CYS A 69 24.00 -1.27 -7.77
CA CYS A 69 23.19 -2.43 -7.38
C CYS A 69 22.57 -2.26 -5.98
N ALA A 70 23.34 -1.76 -5.01
CA ALA A 70 22.86 -1.52 -3.65
C ALA A 70 21.77 -0.44 -3.60
N THR A 71 21.90 0.64 -4.37
CA THR A 71 20.86 1.69 -4.44
C THR A 71 19.58 1.16 -5.07
N GLU A 72 19.67 0.36 -6.14
CA GLU A 72 18.52 -0.28 -6.76
C GLU A 72 17.81 -1.25 -5.81
N GLN A 73 18.57 -2.07 -5.09
CA GLN A 73 18.03 -3.00 -4.10
C GLN A 73 17.28 -2.25 -2.98
N ARG A 74 17.86 -1.17 -2.46
CA ARG A 74 17.19 -0.30 -1.48
C ARG A 74 15.89 0.28 -2.03
N ALA A 75 15.90 0.78 -3.26
CA ALA A 75 14.69 1.31 -3.90
C ALA A 75 13.61 0.23 -4.10
N LYS A 76 13.99 -1.00 -4.45
CA LYS A 76 13.07 -2.15 -4.56
C LYS A 76 12.44 -2.51 -3.20
N LEU A 77 13.24 -2.54 -2.14
CA LEU A 77 12.75 -2.84 -0.78
C LEU A 77 11.77 -1.76 -0.28
N GLU A 78 12.09 -0.47 -0.48
CA GLU A 78 11.19 0.63 -0.11
C GLU A 78 9.86 0.56 -0.87
N ARG A 79 9.90 0.27 -2.17
CA ARG A 79 8.67 0.05 -2.96
C ARG A 79 7.85 -1.13 -2.46
N ALA A 80 8.51 -2.24 -2.08
CA ALA A 80 7.81 -3.40 -1.52
C ALA A 80 7.11 -3.05 -0.20
N ARG A 81 7.78 -2.31 0.69
CA ARG A 81 7.21 -1.81 1.95
C ARG A 81 6.02 -0.89 1.71
N GLU A 82 6.12 0.01 0.74
CA GLU A 82 5.03 0.92 0.36
C GLU A 82 3.79 0.14 -0.14
N ILE A 83 4.01 -0.84 -1.01
CA ILE A 83 2.93 -1.68 -1.53
C ILE A 83 2.24 -2.43 -0.40
N GLU A 84 3.01 -3.01 0.52
CA GLU A 84 2.45 -3.74 1.66
C GLU A 84 1.63 -2.83 2.57
N ARG A 85 2.14 -1.63 2.87
CA ARG A 85 1.41 -0.63 3.67
C ARG A 85 0.08 -0.27 3.02
N ARG A 86 0.07 -0.04 1.70
CA ARG A 86 -1.15 0.27 0.95
C ARG A 86 -2.13 -0.89 0.95
N ARG A 87 -1.65 -2.13 0.79
CA ARG A 87 -2.50 -3.33 0.88
C ARG A 87 -3.17 -3.43 2.24
N GLN A 88 -2.42 -3.17 3.31
CA GLN A 88 -2.94 -3.22 4.67
C GLN A 88 -4.02 -2.15 4.88
N GLN A 89 -3.79 -0.91 4.43
CA GLN A 89 -4.81 0.14 4.47
C GLN A 89 -6.08 -0.22 3.69
N VAL A 90 -5.95 -0.84 2.51
CA VAL A 90 -7.09 -1.30 1.72
C VAL A 90 -7.85 -2.41 2.47
N GLN A 91 -7.15 -3.34 3.12
CA GLN A 91 -7.78 -4.39 3.92
C GLN A 91 -8.51 -3.81 5.14
N ASP A 92 -7.90 -2.87 5.87
CA ASP A 92 -8.49 -2.24 7.05
C ASP A 92 -9.75 -1.43 6.70
N THR A 93 -9.70 -0.68 5.59
CA THR A 93 -10.86 0.07 5.09
C THR A 93 -11.98 -0.85 4.63
N ALA A 94 -11.67 -1.94 3.93
CA ALA A 94 -12.65 -2.95 3.55
C ALA A 94 -13.29 -3.62 4.78
N TRP A 95 -12.48 -3.97 5.78
CA TRP A 95 -12.92 -4.59 7.02
C TRP A 95 -13.87 -3.68 7.82
N THR A 96 -13.46 -2.43 8.04
CA THR A 96 -14.27 -1.43 8.78
C THR A 96 -15.59 -1.12 8.07
N THR A 97 -15.55 -0.94 6.74
CA THR A 97 -16.75 -0.74 5.92
C THR A 97 -17.69 -1.93 6.00
N GLY A 98 -17.14 -3.16 5.94
CA GLY A 98 -17.91 -4.39 6.11
C GLY A 98 -18.58 -4.49 7.48
N GLN A 99 -17.86 -4.17 8.56
CA GLN A 99 -18.44 -4.12 9.90
C GLN A 99 -19.57 -3.10 10.00
N GLN A 100 -19.40 -1.91 9.42
CA GLN A 100 -20.43 -0.87 9.40
C GLN A 100 -21.67 -1.34 8.65
N ALA A 101 -21.50 -1.98 7.49
CA ALA A 101 -22.61 -2.56 6.72
C ALA A 101 -23.38 -3.62 7.52
N ILE A 102 -22.68 -4.55 8.18
CA ILE A 102 -23.30 -5.57 9.05
C ILE A 102 -24.06 -4.91 10.20
N ARG A 103 -23.49 -3.88 10.82
CA ARG A 103 -24.13 -3.13 11.91
C ARG A 103 -25.42 -2.45 11.44
N MET A 104 -25.38 -1.79 10.28
CA MET A 104 -26.55 -1.15 9.68
C MET A 104 -27.62 -2.19 9.33
N ALA A 105 -27.23 -3.30 8.69
CA ALA A 105 -28.14 -4.40 8.35
C ALA A 105 -28.84 -4.96 9.60
N ARG A 106 -28.09 -5.20 10.69
CA ARG A 106 -28.65 -5.66 11.97
C ARG A 106 -29.66 -4.68 12.55
N ASN A 107 -29.38 -3.37 12.47
CA ASN A 107 -30.30 -2.33 12.93
C ASN A 107 -31.59 -2.30 12.10
N ILE A 108 -31.50 -2.43 10.78
CA ILE A 108 -32.67 -2.47 9.88
C ILE A 108 -33.52 -3.71 10.20
N LEU A 109 -32.90 -4.89 10.30
CA LEU A 109 -33.60 -6.12 10.68
C LEU A 109 -34.30 -5.99 12.03
N ARG A 110 -33.62 -5.41 13.04
CA ARG A 110 -34.22 -5.15 14.35
C ARG A 110 -35.44 -4.23 14.25
N LYS A 111 -35.37 -3.15 13.48
CA LYS A 111 -36.52 -2.24 13.27
C LYS A 111 -37.70 -2.98 12.65
N ILE A 112 -37.47 -3.73 11.56
CA ILE A 112 -38.53 -4.48 10.88
C ILE A 112 -39.17 -5.51 11.83
N LEU A 113 -38.37 -6.25 12.58
CA LEU A 113 -38.86 -7.28 13.50
C LEU A 113 -39.64 -6.68 14.68
N VAL A 114 -39.18 -5.56 15.27
CA VAL A 114 -39.90 -4.88 16.36
C VAL A 114 -41.20 -4.25 15.86
N THR A 115 -41.20 -3.61 14.68
CA THR A 115 -42.41 -3.05 14.08
C THR A 115 -43.47 -4.13 13.82
N ARG A 116 -43.05 -5.35 13.46
CA ARG A 116 -43.96 -6.49 13.30
C ARG A 116 -44.52 -7.03 14.62
N VAL A 117 -43.78 -6.95 15.73
CA VAL A 117 -44.26 -7.39 17.06
C VAL A 117 -45.30 -6.43 17.65
N VAL A 118 -45.14 -5.11 17.46
CA VAL A 118 -46.12 -4.12 17.95
C VAL A 118 -47.43 -4.15 17.12
N ALA A 119 -47.34 -4.47 15.82
CA ALA A 119 -48.51 -4.60 14.95
C ALA A 119 -49.41 -5.83 15.29
N TRP A 120 -48.84 -6.89 15.90
CA TRP A 120 -49.59 -8.08 16.30
C TRP A 120 -50.23 -7.98 17.70
N GLN A 121 -49.99 -6.90 18.46
CA GLN A 121 -50.63 -6.66 19.76
C GLN A 121 -51.84 -5.71 19.71
N LEU A 122 -52.09 -5.02 18.59
CA LEU A 122 -53.20 -4.06 18.46
C LEU A 122 -54.42 -4.58 17.69
N THR A 123 -54.40 -5.83 17.21
CA THR A 123 -55.53 -6.46 16.51
C THR A 123 -56.12 -7.61 17.31
N TRP A 124 -56.46 -7.43 18.59
CA TRP A 124 -57.43 -8.28 19.32
C TRP A 124 -58.00 -7.51 20.53
N LEU A 125 -58.89 -6.55 20.27
CA LEU A 125 -59.89 -6.08 21.25
C LEU A 125 -61.25 -6.62 20.78
N PRO A 126 -61.90 -7.58 21.46
CA PRO A 126 -63.26 -7.93 21.12
C PRO A 126 -64.19 -6.77 21.50
N HIS A 127 -64.91 -6.24 20.51
CA HIS A 127 -66.03 -5.33 20.70
C HIS A 127 -67.09 -6.01 21.59
N VAL A 128 -67.17 -5.60 22.86
CA VAL A 128 -68.37 -5.78 23.67
C VAL A 128 -69.51 -4.99 23.01
N VAL A 129 -70.44 -5.70 22.38
CA VAL A 129 -71.69 -5.13 21.88
C VAL A 129 -72.57 -4.80 23.08
N ARG A 130 -72.59 -3.53 23.46
CA ARG A 130 -73.61 -2.93 24.33
C ARG A 130 -74.81 -2.55 23.45
N SER A 131 -75.89 -3.33 23.49
CA SER A 131 -77.17 -2.95 22.89
C SER A 131 -77.90 -1.96 23.80
N PRO A 132 -78.27 -0.75 23.35
CA PRO A 132 -79.07 0.16 24.14
C PRO A 132 -80.56 -0.15 23.99
N THR A 133 -81.23 -0.23 25.14
CA THR A 133 -82.68 -0.26 25.30
C THR A 133 -83.33 0.99 24.71
N ARG A 134 -84.32 0.82 23.80
CA ARG A 134 -85.41 1.80 23.63
C ARG A 134 -86.65 1.21 22.93
N THR A 135 -87.61 0.82 23.77
CA THR A 135 -89.03 1.20 23.78
C THR A 135 -89.92 1.03 22.54
N ALA A 136 -91.14 0.54 22.82
CA ALA A 136 -92.41 0.75 22.13
C ALA A 136 -92.92 -0.37 21.17
N ASN A 137 -93.62 -1.32 21.78
CA ASN A 137 -95.08 -1.49 21.59
C ASN A 137 -95.62 -1.36 20.15
N HIS A 138 -95.78 -2.49 19.45
CA HIS A 138 -96.90 -2.70 18.53
C HIS A 138 -97.10 -4.20 18.22
N LEU A 139 -98.38 -4.61 18.19
CA LEU A 139 -98.91 -5.96 17.88
C LEU A 139 -98.73 -6.96 19.04
N ARG A 140 -99.61 -7.06 20.04
CA ARG A 140 -101.04 -7.43 20.01
C ARG A 140 -101.37 -8.52 18.98
N GLN A 141 -101.89 -9.64 19.54
CA GLN A 141 -102.44 -10.84 18.90
C GLN A 141 -101.35 -11.86 18.55
N GLN A 142 -101.27 -13.04 19.18
CA GLN A 142 -102.37 -14.00 19.33
C GLN A 142 -102.27 -14.88 20.61
N LEU A 143 -103.41 -14.96 21.33
CA LEU A 143 -104.06 -16.15 21.89
C LEU A 143 -103.21 -17.09 22.80
N ARG A 144 -103.21 -16.86 24.11
CA ARG A 144 -104.00 -17.52 25.20
C ARG A 144 -103.47 -18.88 25.70
N PRO A 145 -103.65 -19.18 27.01
CA PRO A 145 -102.84 -20.14 27.76
C PRO A 145 -103.54 -21.49 27.94
N THR A 146 -102.76 -22.54 28.20
CA THR A 146 -103.23 -23.75 28.88
C THR A 146 -102.35 -24.03 30.09
N CYS A 147 -102.81 -23.62 31.27
CA CYS A 147 -102.42 -24.25 32.53
C CYS A 147 -103.48 -25.27 32.91
N LYS A 148 -103.05 -26.41 33.46
CA LYS A 148 -103.67 -27.20 34.55
C LYS A 148 -102.78 -28.44 34.73
N SER A 149 -102.09 -28.57 35.86
CA SER A 149 -102.54 -29.03 37.19
C SER A 149 -102.29 -30.53 37.34
#